data_AF-A0A2D8I1W8-F1
#
_entry.id   AF-A0A2D8I1W8-F1
#
_cell.length_a   1.000
_cell.length_b   1.000
_cell.length_c   1.000
_cell.angle_alpha   90.00
_cell.angle_beta   90.00
_cell.angle_gamma   90.00
#
_symmetry.space_group_name_H-M   'P 1'
#
loop_
_entity.id
_entity.type
_entity.pdbx_description
1 polymer ?
#
loop_
_entity_poly.entity_id
_entity_poly.type
_entity_poly.pdbx_seq_one_letter_code
_entity_poly.pdbx_strand_id
1 'polypeptide(L)'
;MDFISKKLLSFIVITIIAAAAVYLIFHLKNVYDEFAHWKSKEEVLEKELNDLRQEANSHRKFLEKLRRDPEFQDAVARKELGYGDKEERLYRFSK
;
A
#
# COMPACT_ATOMS: atom_id res chain seq x y z
N MET A 1 31.26 31.16 -49.22
CA MET A 1 31.53 29.94 -48.42
C MET A 1 30.57 29.82 -47.22
N ASP A 2 29.47 30.59 -47.17
CA ASP A 2 28.66 30.76 -45.94
C ASP A 2 27.46 29.81 -45.84
N PHE A 3 27.02 29.25 -46.97
CA PHE A 3 25.83 28.37 -47.01
C PHE A 3 26.15 26.96 -46.51
N ILE A 4 27.35 26.46 -46.79
CA ILE A 4 27.81 25.11 -46.39
C ILE A 4 28.09 25.08 -44.89
N SER A 5 28.70 26.13 -44.34
CA SER A 5 28.95 26.29 -42.90
C SER A 5 27.67 26.47 -42.09
N LYS A 6 26.67 27.22 -42.59
CA LYS A 6 25.35 27.34 -41.95
C LYS A 6 24.58 26.01 -41.93
N LYS A 7 24.63 25.22 -43.01
CA LYS A 7 24.02 23.88 -43.05
C LYS A 7 24.70 22.91 -42.08
N LEU A 8 26.03 22.96 -41.97
CA LEU A 8 26.79 22.18 -40.99
C LEU A 8 26.44 22.56 -39.54
N LEU A 9 26.36 23.84 -39.23
CA LEU A 9 25.93 24.32 -37.92
C LEU A 9 24.50 23.87 -37.59
N SER A 10 23.57 24.00 -38.54
CA SER A 10 22.20 23.52 -38.37
C SER A 10 22.15 22.01 -38.11
N PHE A 11 22.98 21.23 -38.80
CA PHE A 11 23.04 19.78 -38.61
C PHE A 11 23.53 19.42 -37.20
N ILE A 12 24.58 20.10 -36.73
CA ILE A 12 25.14 19.91 -35.38
C ILE A 12 24.08 20.21 -34.32
N VAL A 13 23.36 21.34 -34.45
CA VAL A 13 22.30 21.72 -33.50
C VAL A 13 21.18 20.66 -33.48
N ILE A 14 20.75 20.18 -34.64
CA ILE A 14 19.72 19.13 -34.74
C ILE A 14 20.20 17.84 -34.07
N THR A 15 21.45 17.43 -34.27
CA THR A 15 21.99 16.22 -33.61
C THR A 15 22.07 16.36 -32.10
N ILE A 16 22.41 17.54 -31.58
CA ILE A 16 22.43 17.79 -30.12
C ILE A 16 21.01 17.73 -29.54
N ILE A 17 20.04 18.34 -30.22
CA ILE A 17 18.63 18.29 -29.82
C ILE A 17 18.10 16.86 -29.84
N ALA A 18 18.44 16.08 -30.88
CA ALA A 18 18.06 14.68 -30.98
C ALA A 18 18.67 13.84 -29.84
N ALA A 19 19.94 14.04 -29.52
CA ALA A 19 20.60 13.36 -28.41
C ALA A 19 19.96 13.70 -27.06
N ALA A 20 19.63 14.98 -26.84
CA ALA A 20 18.93 15.43 -25.63
C ALA A 20 17.53 14.83 -25.53
N ALA A 21 16.78 14.76 -26.63
CA ALA A 21 15.46 14.15 -26.67
C ALA A 21 15.52 12.65 -26.32
N VAL A 22 16.49 11.91 -26.88
CA VAL A 22 16.68 10.49 -26.58
C VAL A 22 17.02 10.30 -25.09
N TYR A 23 17.91 11.12 -24.55
CA TYR A 23 18.27 11.08 -23.12
C TYR A 23 17.05 11.31 -22.21
N LEU A 24 16.24 12.33 -22.52
CA LEU A 24 15.03 12.64 -21.76
C LEU A 24 14.01 11.51 -21.82
N ILE A 25 13.82 10.87 -22.98
CA ILE A 25 12.93 9.71 -23.11
C ILE A 25 13.40 8.56 -22.22
N PHE A 26 14.70 8.27 -22.21
CA PHE A 26 15.27 7.22 -21.37
C PHE A 26 15.09 7.51 -19.88
N HIS A 27 15.33 8.76 -19.48
CA HIS A 27 15.11 9.21 -18.10
C HIS A 27 13.63 9.13 -17.70
N LEU A 28 12.71 9.48 -18.59
CA LEU A 28 11.28 9.41 -18.33
C LEU A 28 10.83 7.98 -18.06
N LYS A 29 11.33 7.01 -18.83
CA LYS A 29 10.97 5.59 -18.64
C LYS A 29 11.40 5.09 -17.26
N ASN A 30 12.63 5.40 -16.84
CA ASN A 30 13.12 4.99 -15.53
C ASN A 30 12.27 5.56 -14.38
N VAL A 31 11.89 6.85 -14.47
CA VAL A 31 11.04 7.49 -13.46
C VAL A 31 9.62 6.93 -13.48
N TYR A 32 9.10 6.59 -14.66
CA TYR A 32 7.77 6.01 -14.79
C TYR A 32 7.69 4.59 -14.23
N ASP A 33 8.71 3.76 -14.49
CA ASP A 33 8.80 2.41 -13.94
C ASP A 33 8.90 2.45 -12.41
N GLU A 34 9.67 3.38 -11.87
CA GLU A 34 9.76 3.60 -10.43
C GLU A 34 8.41 4.09 -9.86
N PHE A 35 7.76 5.05 -10.51
CA PHE A 35 6.43 5.53 -10.10
C PHE A 35 5.38 4.42 -10.09
N ALA A 36 5.36 3.56 -11.12
CA ALA A 36 4.45 2.42 -11.18
C ALA A 36 4.67 1.45 -10.02
N HIS A 37 5.94 1.21 -9.65
CA HIS A 37 6.29 0.41 -8.49
C HIS A 37 5.79 1.03 -7.18
N TRP A 38 6.00 2.34 -6.98
CA TRP A 38 5.51 3.05 -5.79
C TRP A 38 3.99 3.03 -5.69
N LYS A 39 3.29 3.19 -6.81
CA LYS A 39 1.82 3.14 -6.84
C LYS A 39 1.27 1.78 -6.42
N SER A 40 1.89 0.69 -6.88
CA SER A 40 1.48 -0.66 -6.46
C SER A 40 1.68 -0.89 -4.96
N LYS A 41 2.74 -0.32 -4.38
CA LYS A 41 2.98 -0.38 -2.93
C LYS A 41 1.97 0.44 -2.14
N GLU A 42 1.58 1.61 -2.65
CA GLU A 42 0.58 2.47 -2.03
C GLU A 42 -0.77 1.75 -1.93
N GLU A 43 -1.22 1.10 -3.01
CA GLU A 43 -2.47 0.33 -3.03
C GLU A 43 -2.45 -0.85 -2.03
N VAL A 44 -1.32 -1.57 -1.94
CA VAL A 44 -1.14 -2.64 -0.95
C VAL A 44 -1.16 -2.09 0.48
N LEU A 45 -0.43 -1.01 0.74
CA LEU A 45 -0.35 -0.37 2.06
C LEU A 45 -1.71 0.18 2.50
N GLU A 46 -2.48 0.78 1.60
CA GLU A 46 -3.82 1.27 1.90
C GLU A 46 -4.75 0.12 2.28
N LYS A 47 -4.68 -0.99 1.54
CA LYS A 47 -5.45 -2.19 1.85
C LYS A 47 -5.06 -2.77 3.22
N GLU A 48 -3.77 -2.94 3.49
CA GLU A 48 -3.29 -3.42 4.79
C GLU A 48 -3.74 -2.50 5.94
N LEU A 49 -3.65 -1.18 5.75
CA LEU A 49 -4.07 -0.21 6.74
C LEU A 49 -5.58 -0.28 7.02
N ASN A 50 -6.39 -0.52 5.99
CA ASN A 50 -7.82 -0.73 6.16
C ASN A 50 -8.12 -2.05 6.90
N ASP A 51 -7.44 -3.14 6.54
CA ASP A 51 -7.57 -4.44 7.19
C ASP A 51 -7.21 -4.32 8.69
N LEU A 52 -6.10 -3.65 9.03
CA LEU A 52 -5.70 -3.36 10.42
C LEU A 52 -6.72 -2.50 11.17
N ARG A 53 -7.29 -1.47 10.52
CA ARG A 53 -8.33 -0.63 11.13
C ARG A 53 -9.59 -1.44 11.44
N GLN A 54 -9.98 -2.34 10.54
CA GLN A 54 -11.14 -3.20 10.74
C GLN A 54 -10.90 -4.16 11.92
N GLU A 55 -9.72 -4.76 12.00
CA GLU A 55 -9.32 -5.62 13.11
C GLU A 55 -9.32 -4.88 14.44
N ALA A 56 -8.68 -3.71 14.51
CA ALA A 56 -8.65 -2.87 15.71
C ALA A 56 -10.06 -2.47 16.17
N ASN A 57 -10.96 -2.14 15.24
CA ASN A 57 -12.35 -1.83 15.56
C ASN A 57 -13.11 -3.06 16.07
N SER A 58 -12.85 -4.24 15.52
CA SER A 58 -13.43 -5.50 15.99
C SER A 58 -13.02 -5.80 17.43
N HIS A 59 -11.72 -5.62 17.75
CA HIS A 59 -11.19 -5.80 19.09
C HIS A 59 -11.76 -4.77 20.06
N ARG A 60 -11.91 -3.51 19.63
CA ARG A 60 -12.53 -2.46 20.45
C ARG A 60 -13.97 -2.82 20.81
N LYS A 61 -14.77 -3.32 19.86
CA LYS A 61 -16.14 -3.79 20.11
C LYS A 61 -16.16 -5.00 21.05
N PHE A 62 -15.23 -5.94 20.88
CA PHE A 62 -15.09 -7.08 21.79
C PHE A 62 -14.80 -6.63 23.22
N LEU A 63 -13.82 -5.76 23.42
CA LEU A 63 -13.47 -5.23 24.74
C LEU A 63 -14.61 -4.41 25.35
N GLU A 64 -15.35 -3.66 24.54
CA GLU A 64 -16.51 -2.92 25.01
C GLU A 64 -17.62 -3.86 25.49
N LYS A 65 -17.89 -4.94 24.77
CA LYS A 65 -18.84 -5.97 25.19
C LYS A 65 -18.36 -6.66 26.47
N LEU A 66 -17.08 -7.03 26.52
CA LEU A 66 -16.46 -7.60 27.71
C LEU A 66 -16.60 -6.69 28.93
N ARG A 67 -16.48 -5.38 28.78
CA ARG A 67 -16.64 -4.44 29.90
C ARG A 67 -18.09 -4.31 30.39
N ARG A 68 -19.08 -4.41 29.51
CA ARG A 68 -20.48 -4.06 29.83
C ARG A 68 -21.39 -5.25 30.15
N ASP A 69 -21.03 -6.45 29.70
CA ASP A 69 -21.91 -7.63 29.76
C ASP A 69 -21.33 -8.69 30.73
N PRO A 70 -21.92 -8.86 31.92
CA PRO A 70 -21.46 -9.83 32.91
C PRO A 70 -21.55 -11.29 32.45
N GLU A 71 -22.58 -11.66 31.67
CA GLU A 71 -22.71 -13.03 31.15
C GLU A 71 -21.61 -13.32 30.12
N PHE A 72 -21.28 -12.32 29.30
CA PHE A 72 -20.18 -12.43 28.35
C PHE A 72 -18.81 -12.51 29.04
N GLN A 73 -18.61 -11.82 30.16
CA GLN A 73 -17.39 -11.95 30.97
C GLN A 73 -17.22 -13.37 31.51
N ASP A 74 -18.28 -13.93 32.09
CA ASP A 74 -18.25 -15.27 32.65
C ASP A 74 -18.02 -16.34 31.56
N ALA A 75 -18.67 -16.20 30.40
CA ALA A 75 -18.43 -17.09 29.25
C ALA A 75 -16.97 -17.01 28.75
N VAL A 76 -16.38 -15.81 28.69
CA VAL A 76 -14.97 -15.63 28.32
C VAL A 76 -14.04 -16.21 29.40
N ALA A 77 -14.34 -16.03 30.69
CA ALA A 77 -13.56 -16.60 31.79
C ALA A 77 -13.60 -18.13 31.79
N ARG A 78 -14.80 -18.73 31.62
CA ARG A 78 -14.98 -20.18 31.49
C ARG A 78 -14.17 -20.74 30.32
N LYS A 79 -14.13 -20.05 29.19
CA LYS A 79 -13.31 -20.44 28.03
C LYS A 79 -11.82 -20.46 28.34
N GLU A 80 -11.27 -19.40 28.93
CA GLU A 80 -9.82 -19.32 29.25
C GLU A 80 -9.42 -20.32 30.35
N LEU A 81 -10.35 -20.65 31.26
CA LEU A 81 -10.17 -21.68 32.29
C LEU A 81 -10.40 -23.12 31.79
N GLY A 82 -10.80 -23.31 30.53
CA GLY A 82 -11.05 -24.64 29.94
C GLY A 82 -12.40 -25.28 30.30
N TYR A 83 -13.32 -24.51 30.89
CA TYR A 83 -14.69 -24.92 31.24
C TYR A 83 -15.76 -24.37 30.28
N GLY A 84 -15.37 -23.93 29.09
CA GLY A 84 -16.32 -23.43 28.08
C GLY A 84 -17.28 -24.54 27.64
N ASP A 85 -18.57 -24.21 27.56
CA ASP A 85 -19.59 -25.17 27.11
C ASP A 85 -19.41 -25.47 25.62
N LYS A 86 -19.73 -26.70 25.18
CA LYS A 86 -19.53 -27.15 23.80
C LYS A 86 -20.40 -26.40 22.79
N GLU A 87 -21.50 -25.80 23.23
CA GLU A 87 -22.45 -25.06 22.39
C GLU A 87 -22.32 -23.53 22.46
N GLU A 88 -21.41 -22.98 23.28
CA GLU A 88 -21.23 -21.53 23.37
C GLU A 88 -20.53 -20.95 22.12
N ARG A 89 -21.07 -19.85 21.56
CA ARG A 89 -20.39 -19.11 20.48
C ARG A 89 -19.23 -18.31 21.03
N LEU A 90 -18.04 -18.91 20.95
CA LEU A 90 -16.80 -18.32 21.42
C LEU A 90 -16.21 -17.34 20.39
N TYR A 91 -16.01 -16.08 20.78
CA TYR A 91 -15.19 -15.15 20.00
C TYR A 91 -13.73 -15.61 20.07
N ARG A 92 -13.04 -15.65 18.92
CA ARG A 92 -11.60 -15.91 18.82
C ARG A 92 -10.94 -14.69 18.21
N PHE A 93 -9.86 -14.23 18.84
CA PHE A 93 -8.94 -13.31 18.17
C PHE A 93 -8.37 -14.05 16.95
N SER A 94 -8.56 -13.47 15.77
CA SER A 94 -7.78 -13.95 14.61
C SER A 94 -6.31 -13.77 14.95
N LYS A 95 -5.48 -14.73 14.53
CA LYS A 95 -4.03 -14.51 14.49
C LYS A 95 -3.70 -13.54 13.37
#